data_AF-A0A8T5K128-F1
#
_entry.id   AF-A0A8T5K128-F1
#
_cell.length_a   1.000
_cell.length_b   1.000
_cell.length_c   1.000
_cell.angle_alpha   90.00
_cell.angle_beta   90.00
_cell.angle_gamma   90.00
#
_symmetry.space_group_name_H-M   'P 1'
#
loop_
_entity.id
_entity.type
_entity.pdbx_description
1 polymer ?
#
loop_
_entity_poly.entity_id
_entity_poly.type
_entity_poly.pdbx_seq_one_letter_code
_entity_poly.pdbx_strand_id
1 'polypeptide(L)' 'SLLMAGLDYSFTFNDAGNYDYFCMVHPWMVGSVTVN' A
#
# COMPACT_ATOMS: atom_id res chain seq x y z
N SER A 1 -1.74 -5.27 -5.82
CA SER A 1 -0.72 -5.57 -6.85
C SER A 1 0.49 -6.19 -6.18
N LEU A 2 1.19 -7.13 -6.84
CA LEU A 2 2.49 -7.64 -6.36
C LEU A 2 3.59 -6.72 -6.91
N LEU A 3 4.37 -6.11 -6.03
CA LEU A 3 5.51 -5.27 -6.39
C LEU A 3 6.79 -6.05 -6.19
N MET A 4 7.57 -6.22 -7.26
CA MET A 4 8.87 -6.87 -7.20
C MET A 4 9.92 -5.90 -6.65
N ALA A 5 10.95 -6.42 -6.00
CA ALA A 5 12.03 -5.60 -5.44
C ALA A 5 12.69 -4.73 -6.53
N GLY A 6 12.85 -3.44 -6.24
CA GLY A 6 13.45 -2.46 -7.15
C GLY A 6 12.49 -1.83 -8.16
N LEU A 7 11.18 -2.08 -8.04
CA LEU A 7 10.15 -1.39 -8.83
C LEU A 7 9.43 -0.33 -7.99
N ASP A 8 9.19 0.83 -8.59
CA ASP A 8 8.38 1.88 -8.00
C ASP A 8 6.90 1.66 -8.31
N TYR A 9 6.03 2.01 -7.36
CA TYR A 9 4.59 1.98 -7.52
C TYR A 9 3.98 3.31 -7.10
N SER A 10 3.13 3.85 -7.97
CA SER A 10 2.39 5.08 -7.72
C SER A 10 0.90 4.77 -7.72
N PHE A 11 0.23 5.21 -6.66
CA PHE A 11 -1.23 5.17 -6.54
C PHE A 11 -1.72 6.54 -6.07
N THR A 12 -2.72 7.07 -6.77
CA THR A 12 -3.39 8.31 -6.37
C THR A 12 -4.66 7.97 -5.60
N PHE A 13 -4.78 8.47 -4.38
CA PHE A 13 -6.00 8.35 -3.61
C PHE A 13 -6.99 9.42 -4.06
N ASN A 14 -8.14 8.99 -4.60
CA ASN A 14 -9.16 9.90 -5.12
C ASN A 14 -10.18 10.35 -4.06
N ASP A 15 -10.29 9.60 -2.97
CA ASP A 15 -11.27 9.82 -1.91
C ASP A 15 -10.56 9.88 -0.55
N ALA A 16 -11.15 10.61 0.39
CA ALA A 16 -10.70 10.60 1.78
C ALA A 16 -11.05 9.25 2.42
N GLY A 17 -10.12 8.69 3.20
CA GLY A 17 -10.30 7.37 3.77
C GLY A 17 -9.04 6.78 4.36
N ASN A 18 -9.20 5.59 4.94
CA ASN A 18 -8.10 4.79 5.48
C ASN A 18 -7.80 3.62 4.55
N TYR A 19 -6.56 3.52 4.11
CA TYR A 19 -6.10 2.55 3.13
C TYR A 19 -5.04 1.66 3.77
N ASP A 20 -5.43 0.44 4.12
CA ASP A 20 -4.51 -0.56 4.66
C ASP A 20 -3.70 -1.21 3.54
N TYR A 21 -2.39 -1.32 3.75
CA TYR A 21 -1.48 -2.04 2.86
C TYR A 21 -0.79 -3.16 3.61
N PHE A 22 -0.66 -4.30 2.95
CA PHE A 22 0.07 -5.44 3.48
C PHE A 22 0.86 -6.13 2.38
N CYS A 23 2.01 -6.66 2.73
CA CYS A 23 2.83 -7.43 1.80
C CYS A 23 2.35 -8.88 1.77
N MET A 24 1.85 -9.35 0.61
CA MET A 24 1.38 -10.73 0.44
C MET A 24 2.47 -11.79 0.67
N VAL A 25 3.74 -11.46 0.38
CA VAL A 25 4.88 -12.38 0.56
C VAL A 25 5.53 -12.28 1.94
N HIS A 26 5.30 -11.17 2.65
CA HIS A 26 5.76 -10.96 4.02
C HIS A 26 4.57 -10.46 4.87
N PRO A 27 3.70 -11.36 5.36
CA PRO A 27 2.43 -11.01 6.02
C PRO A 27 2.54 -10.08 7.24
N TRP A 28 3.74 -9.96 7.80
CA TRP A 28 4.16 -9.17 8.95
C TRP A 28 4.34 -7.69 8.61
N MET A 29 4.52 -7.37 7.32
CA MET A 29 4.66 -6.01 6.83
C MET A 29 3.28 -5.46 6.52
N VAL A 30 2.67 -4.89 7.56
CA VAL A 30 1.37 -4.22 7.53
C VAL A 30 1.57 -2.74 7.84
N GLY A 31 0.82 -1.90 7.16
CA GLY A 31 0.73 -0.48 7.47
C GLY A 31 -0.57 0.11 6.95
N SER A 32 -0.81 1.37 7.29
CA SER A 32 -2.03 2.07 6.91
C SER A 32 -1.71 3.48 6.46
N VAL A 33 -2.44 3.97 5.46
CA VAL A 33 -2.33 5.32 4.92
C VAL A 33 -3.67 6.02 5.12
N THR A 34 -3.68 7.09 5.90
CA THR A 34 -4.87 7.92 6.11
C THR A 34 -4.82 9.15 5.18
N VAL A 35 -5.87 9.35 4.40
CA VAL A 35 -6.05 10.49 3.50
C VAL A 35 -7.21 11.35 4.02
N ASN A 36 -6.95 12.64 4.22
CA ASN A 36 -7.88 13.62 4.80
C ASN A 36 -8.01 14.84 3.89
#